data_AF-A0A7S6W2X5-F1
#
_entry.id   AF-A0A7S6W2X5-F1
#
_cell.length_a   1.000
_cell.length_b   1.000
_cell.length_c   1.000
_cell.angle_alpha   90.00
_cell.angle_beta   90.00
_cell.angle_gamma   90.00
#
_symmetry.space_group_name_H-M   'P 1'
#
loop_
_entity.id
_entity.type
_entity.pdbx_description
1 polymer ?
#
loop_
_entity_poly.entity_id
_entity_poly.type
_entity_poly.pdbx_seq_one_letter_code
_entity_poly.pdbx_strand_id
1 'polypeptide(L)' 'MNIQDLISHYGVKNKSQLAIKLKVGRSTMTEWEDNGIPPQIQATFEVQTNGVLKADRSALNLRFKTFRDSETKPQALTA' A
#
# COMPACT_ATOMS: atom_id res chain seq x y z
N MET A 1 -3.16 1.11 -7.35
CA MET A 1 -4.21 0.07 -7.43
C MET A 1 -5.18 0.20 -6.25
N ASN A 2 -6.42 -0.27 -6.39
CA ASN A 2 -7.46 -0.31 -5.35
C ASN A 2 -8.08 -1.71 -5.20
N ILE A 3 -9.06 -1.88 -4.30
CA ILE A 3 -9.73 -3.18 -4.09
C ILE A 3 -10.47 -3.66 -5.34
N GLN A 4 -11.09 -2.76 -6.11
CA GLN A 4 -11.80 -3.15 -7.34
C GLN A 4 -10.82 -3.73 -8.38
N ASP A 5 -9.62 -3.16 -8.51
CA ASP A 5 -8.57 -3.69 -9.37
C ASP A 5 -8.20 -5.13 -8.96
N LEU A 6 -8.09 -5.39 -7.65
CA LEU A 6 -7.85 -6.74 -7.12
C LEU A 6 -9.03 -7.68 -7.41
N ILE A 7 -10.27 -7.21 -7.22
CA ILE A 7 -11.47 -8.00 -7.50
C ILE A 7 -11.52 -8.42 -8.97
N SER A 8 -11.30 -7.48 -9.89
CA SER A 8 -11.26 -7.73 -11.33
C SER A 8 -10.11 -8.66 -11.71
N HIS A 9 -8.90 -8.42 -11.18
CA HIS A 9 -7.73 -9.25 -11.50
C HIS A 9 -7.87 -10.70 -11.03
N TYR A 10 -8.39 -10.92 -9.82
CA TYR A 10 -8.56 -12.26 -9.27
C TYR A 10 -9.86 -12.96 -9.69
N GLY A 11 -10.72 -12.28 -10.46
CA GLY A 11 -11.98 -12.81 -10.97
C GLY A 11 -13.00 -13.14 -9.88
N VAL A 12 -12.98 -12.39 -8.77
CA VAL A 12 -13.89 -12.60 -7.63
C VAL A 12 -15.07 -11.62 -7.72
N LYS A 13 -16.18 -11.93 -7.04
CA LYS A 13 -17.40 -11.11 -7.11
C LYS A 13 -17.40 -9.95 -6.11
N ASN A 14 -16.71 -10.11 -4.98
CA ASN A 14 -16.73 -9.13 -3.90
C ASN A 14 -15.49 -9.25 -3.00
N LYS A 15 -15.30 -8.25 -2.12
CA LYS A 15 -14.20 -8.19 -1.16
C LYS A 15 -14.15 -9.35 -0.17
N SER A 16 -15.29 -9.95 0.18
CA SER A 16 -15.33 -11.12 1.07
C SER A 16 -14.67 -12.34 0.41
N GLN A 17 -14.93 -12.56 -0.88
CA GLN A 17 -14.26 -13.60 -1.66
C GLN A 17 -12.78 -13.29 -1.87
N LEU A 18 -12.45 -12.00 -2.08
CA LEU A 18 -11.06 -11.56 -2.17
C LEU A 18 -10.30 -11.85 -0.86
N ALA A 19 -10.91 -11.59 0.30
CA ALA A 19 -10.32 -11.86 1.62
C ALA A 19 -9.97 -13.35 1.79
N ILE A 20 -10.91 -14.23 1.40
CA ILE A 20 -10.69 -15.69 1.44
C ILE A 20 -9.55 -16.09 0.50
N LYS A 21 -9.53 -15.55 -0.72
CA LYS A 21 -8.51 -15.87 -1.73
C LYS A 21 -7.11 -15.41 -1.33
N LEU A 22 -7.01 -14.24 -0.71
CA LEU A 22 -5.77 -13.67 -0.20
C LEU A 22 -5.41 -14.14 1.22
N LYS A 23 -6.27 -14.96 1.85
CA LYS A 23 -6.14 -15.44 3.25
C LYS A 23 -5.91 -14.31 4.26
N VAL A 24 -6.57 -13.17 4.05
CA VAL A 24 -6.52 -12.01 4.95
C VAL A 24 -7.84 -11.83 5.69
N GLY A 25 -7.79 -11.16 6.84
CA GLY A 25 -8.98 -10.85 7.63
C GLY A 25 -9.95 -9.95 6.88
N ARG A 26 -11.25 -10.11 7.15
CA ARG A 26 -12.30 -9.22 6.61
C ARG A 26 -12.10 -7.77 7.06
N SER A 27 -11.62 -7.57 8.29
CA SER A 27 -11.28 -6.25 8.83
C SER A 27 -10.19 -5.55 8.01
N THR A 28 -9.16 -6.28 7.58
CA THR A 28 -8.10 -5.76 6.71
C THR A 28 -8.63 -5.32 5.35
N MET A 29 -9.60 -6.05 4.79
CA MET A 29 -10.26 -5.60 3.55
C MET A 29 -11.05 -4.32 3.73
N THR A 30 -11.81 -4.19 4.82
CA THR A 30 -12.51 -2.94 5.13
C THR A 30 -11.52 -1.79 5.32
N GLU A 31 -10.44 -2.02 6.05
CA GLU A 31 -9.39 -1.01 6.24
C GLU A 31 -8.77 -0.54 4.93
N TRP A 32 -8.51 -1.46 3.98
CA TRP A 32 -7.97 -1.10 2.66
C TRP A 32 -9.00 -0.42 1.76
N GLU A 33 -10.29 -0.61 2.00
CA GLU A 33 -11.36 0.08 1.29
C GLU A 33 -11.47 1.53 1.75
N ASP A 34 -11.42 1.74 3.07
CA ASP A 34 -11.56 3.07 3.68
C ASP A 34 -10.29 3.91 3.55
N ASN A 35 -9.11 3.30 3.78
CA ASN A 35 -7.83 4.00 3.85
C ASN A 35 -6.94 3.77 2.62
N GLY A 36 -7.34 2.88 1.72
CA GLY A 36 -6.51 2.43 0.59
C GLY A 36 -5.54 1.30 0.97
N ILE A 37 -5.06 0.58 -0.04
CA ILE A 37 -4.12 -0.53 0.15
C ILE A 37 -2.74 0.02 0.52
N PRO A 38 -2.08 -0.48 1.58
CA PRO A 38 -0.75 -0.02 1.97
C PRO A 38 0.28 -0.14 0.83
N PRO A 39 1.19 0.83 0.64
CA PRO A 39 2.15 0.83 -0.48
C PRO A 39 3.03 -0.42 -0.55
N GLN A 40 3.41 -0.98 0.60
CA GLN A 40 4.18 -2.23 0.68
C GLN A 40 3.40 -3.41 0.10
N ILE A 41 2.10 -3.48 0.39
CA ILE A 41 1.22 -4.52 -0.12
C ILE A 41 0.98 -4.32 -1.62
N GLN A 42 0.78 -3.08 -2.07
CA GLN A 42 0.67 -2.79 -3.50
C GLN A 42 1.91 -3.24 -4.27
N ALA A 43 3.12 -3.00 -3.74
CA ALA A 43 4.37 -3.46 -4.35
C ALA A 43 4.46 -4.99 -4.40
N THR A 44 4.04 -5.68 -3.33
CA THR A 44 3.95 -7.15 -3.33
C THR A 44 3.03 -7.66 -4.44
N PHE A 45 1.86 -7.04 -4.63
CA PHE A 45 0.95 -7.42 -5.72
C PHE A 45 1.52 -7.11 -7.11
N GLU A 46 2.23 -6.00 -7.30
CA GLU A 46 2.90 -5.70 -8.57
C GLU A 46 3.90 -6.78 -8.94
N VAL A 47 4.73 -7.23 -7.99
CA VAL A 47 5.70 -8.32 -8.22
C VAL A 47 4.99 -9.65 -8.46
N GLN A 48 3.99 -10.01 -7.64
CA GLN A 48 3.27 -11.28 -7.77
C GLN A 48 2.48 -11.40 -9.08
N THR A 49 2.03 -10.28 -9.63
CA THR A 49 1.25 -10.23 -10.87
C THR A 49 2.09 -9.89 -12.09
N ASN A 50 3.43 -9.93 -11.99
CA ASN A 50 4.36 -9.57 -13.07
C ASN A 50 4.05 -8.20 -13.71
N GLY A 51 3.65 -7.22 -12.90
CA GLY A 51 3.39 -5.86 -13.35
C GLY A 51 2.00 -5.62 -13.94
N VAL A 52 1.09 -6.60 -13.90
CA VAL A 52 -0.32 -6.40 -14.32
C VAL A 52 -1.01 -5.40 -13.38
N LEU A 53 -0.85 -5.57 -12.07
CA LEU A 53 -1.26 -4.58 -11.09
C LEU A 53 -0.11 -3.60 -10.86
N LYS A 54 -0.38 -2.30 -10.90
CA LYS A 54 0.64 -1.27 -10.66
C LYS A 54 0.47 -0.60 -9.30
N ALA A 55 1.53 -0.62 -8.51
CA ALA A 55 1.56 0.06 -7.23
C ALA A 55 1.70 1.57 -7.42
N ASP A 56 1.08 2.33 -6.53
CA ASP A 56 1.34 3.76 -6.46
C ASP A 56 2.71 4.01 -5.80
N ARG A 57 3.69 4.32 -6.65
CA ARG A 57 5.08 4.61 -6.24
C ARG A 57 5.20 5.96 -5.51
N SER A 58 4.24 6.86 -5.70
CA SER A 58 4.23 8.18 -5.05
C SER A 58 4.02 8.04 -3.54
N ALA A 59 3.17 7.09 -3.15
CA ALA A 59 2.90 6.77 -1.76
C ALA A 59 4.10 6.12 -1.04
N LEU A 60 5.03 5.52 -1.78
CA LEU A 60 6.26 4.93 -1.23
C LEU A 60 7.27 6.01 -0.81
N ASN A 61 7.32 7.14 -1.52
CA ASN A 61 8.28 8.23 -1.26
C ASN A 61 7.98 9.04 0.01
N LEU A 62 6.73 9.06 0.49
CA LEU A 62 6.35 9.86 1.66
C LEU A 62 7.01 9.38 2.96
N ARG A 63 7.23 8.07 3.09
CA ARG A 63 7.85 7.47 4.30
C ARG A 63 9.34 7.81 4.46
N PHE A 64 10.03 8.09 3.36
CA PHE A 64 11.46 8.44 3.41
C PHE A 64 11.72 9.91 3.73
N LYS A 65 10.72 10.78 3.50
CA LYS A 65 10.86 12.22 3.73
C LYS A 65 10.93 12.56 5.22
N THR A 66 10.11 11.93 6.04
CA THR A 66 10.13 12.12 7.52
C THR A 66 11.45 11.70 8.16
N PHE A 67 12.13 10.69 7.62
CA PHE A 67 13.44 10.28 8.10
C PHE A 67 14.51 11.32 7.75
N ARG A 68 14.56 11.78 6.49
CA ARG A 68 15.54 12.78 6.02
C ARG A 68 15.36 14.16 6.65
N ASP A 69 14.13 14.57 6.91
CA ASP A 69 13.82 15.86 7.53
C ASP A 69 14.22 15.90 9.02
N SER A 70 14.36 14.75 9.68
CA SER A 70 14.83 14.64 11.07
C SER A 70 16.36 14.83 11.25
N GLU A 71 17.14 14.71 10.18
CA GLU A 71 18.61 14.86 10.21
C GLU A 71 19.09 16.29 9.90
N THR A 72 18.20 17.21 9.52
CA THR A 72 18.56 18.56 9.05
C THR A 72 18.25 19.68 10.05
N LYS A 73 18.18 19.39 11.36
CA LYS A 73 18.19 20.48 12.34
C LYS A 73 19.65 20.93 12.56
N PRO A 74 20.10 22.09 12.04
CA PRO A 74 21.42 22.58 12.38
C PRO A 74 21.49 22.79 13.89
N GLN A 75 22.48 22.18 14.55
CA GLN A 75 22.89 22.58 15.88
C GLN A 75 23.35 24.03 15.77
N ALA A 76 22.49 24.96 16.16
CA ALA A 76 22.88 26.35 16.37
C ALA A 76 23.94 26.33 17.48
N LEU A 77 25.20 26.52 17.08
CA LEU A 77 26.33 26.73 17.97
C LEU A 77 25.99 27.98 18.80
N THR A 78 25.65 27.80 20.07
CA THR A 78 25.56 28.90 21.03
C THR A 78 26.99 29.38 21.28
N ALA A 79 27.35 30.51 20.68
CA ALA A 79 28.56 31.27 20.98
C ALA A 79 28.40 32.02 22.31
#